data_AF-A0A9Q0HS91-F1
#
_entry.id   AF-A0A9Q0HS91-F1
#
_cell.length_a   1.000
_cell.length_b   1.000
_cell.length_c   1.000
_cell.angle_alpha   90.00
_cell.angle_beta   90.00
_cell.angle_gamma   90.00
#
_symmetry.space_group_name_H-M   'P 1'
#
loop_
_entity.id
_entity.type
_entity.pdbx_description
1 polymer ?
#
loop_
_entity_poly.entity_id
_entity_poly.type
_entity_poly.pdbx_seq_one_letter_code
_entity_poly.pdbx_strand_id
1 'polypeptide(L)'
;MVPSCFSSLAQYQHLSSLLQMLHLREVIKTNDVTLSNRPSLYAVKRYSYGLLNISFSPYGEYWRQARKVSISELLSVKRVQSFHKIREGEVANLISDIVKACSSSNPVNMSVELQALSNKIITGVTFGDGIVAQGYGQILEETQRILGGLWLADYLPWLGWIDALTGLRKKLEKNFKELDEFYNHVIKEHMSGGTQDHGPSDLVHVLLQLHKDPVYGMTFSSMSHVKGIITDMFINGTDTSFATLTWIMTELMRNPRVMAKARDEVRKIAGDKGKVEEHELQNLTYLKLVIKETMRLHTPVPLVFRETSETCVIQGHEVP
;
A
#
# COMPACT_ATOMS: atom_id res chain seq x y z
N MET A 1 -31.61 -15.24 36.46
CA MET A 1 -30.35 -15.97 36.23
C MET A 1 -29.95 -15.88 34.76
N VAL A 2 -29.47 -14.72 34.30
CA VAL A 2 -28.68 -14.64 33.05
C VAL A 2 -27.61 -13.54 33.19
N PRO A 3 -26.57 -13.71 34.05
CA PRO A 3 -25.37 -12.87 33.91
C PRO A 3 -24.08 -13.68 33.65
N SER A 4 -24.13 -15.01 33.53
CA SER A 4 -22.93 -15.86 33.52
C SER A 4 -22.43 -16.33 32.13
N CYS A 5 -23.14 -16.08 31.04
CA CYS A 5 -22.72 -16.51 29.69
C CYS A 5 -21.87 -15.48 28.91
N PHE A 6 -21.92 -14.19 29.25
CA PHE A 6 -21.16 -13.17 28.52
C PHE A 6 -19.71 -13.03 28.97
N SER A 7 -19.39 -13.41 30.21
CA SER A 7 -18.01 -13.43 30.70
C SER A 7 -17.17 -14.56 30.10
N SER A 8 -17.77 -15.72 29.81
CA SER A 8 -17.03 -16.87 29.27
C SER A 8 -16.73 -16.73 27.76
N LEU A 9 -17.62 -16.10 26.99
CA LEU A 9 -17.39 -15.81 25.55
C LEU A 9 -16.27 -14.80 25.32
N ALA A 10 -16.18 -13.76 26.17
CA ALA A 10 -15.07 -12.82 26.13
C ALA A 10 -13.74 -13.51 26.50
N GLN A 11 -13.74 -14.42 27.48
CA GLN A 11 -12.56 -15.20 27.85
C GLN A 11 -12.12 -16.19 26.75
N TYR A 12 -13.07 -16.80 26.03
CA TYR A 12 -12.79 -17.69 24.89
C TYR A 12 -12.27 -16.95 23.65
N GLN A 13 -12.80 -15.76 23.33
CA GLN A 13 -12.23 -14.90 22.28
C GLN A 13 -10.84 -14.36 22.68
N HIS A 14 -10.61 -14.10 23.97
CA HIS A 14 -9.31 -13.68 24.47
C HIS A 14 -8.29 -14.84 24.46
N LEU A 15 -8.70 -16.07 24.75
CA LEU A 15 -7.86 -17.28 24.65
C LEU A 15 -7.57 -17.66 23.19
N SER A 16 -8.56 -17.57 22.29
CA SER A 16 -8.36 -17.80 20.85
C SER A 16 -7.44 -16.74 20.22
N SER A 17 -7.57 -15.47 20.63
CA SER A 17 -6.67 -14.40 20.17
C SER A 17 -5.28 -14.49 20.81
N LEU A 18 -5.17 -14.92 22.07
CA LEU A 18 -3.88 -15.22 22.72
C LEU A 18 -3.18 -16.41 22.07
N LEU A 19 -3.89 -17.49 21.73
CA LEU A 19 -3.36 -18.63 21.00
C LEU A 19 -2.92 -18.22 19.59
N GLN A 20 -3.76 -17.51 18.84
CA GLN A 20 -3.38 -16.94 17.54
C GLN A 20 -2.18 -15.97 17.65
N MET A 21 -2.08 -15.17 18.72
CA MET A 21 -0.95 -14.28 18.96
C MET A 21 0.32 -15.02 19.38
N LEU A 22 0.23 -16.11 20.15
CA LEU A 22 1.37 -16.96 20.49
C LEU A 22 1.89 -17.69 19.26
N HIS A 23 0.99 -18.22 18.41
CA HIS A 23 1.34 -18.78 17.11
C HIS A 23 1.99 -17.73 16.21
N LEU A 24 1.41 -16.53 16.15
CA LEU A 24 1.96 -15.43 15.38
C LEU A 24 3.33 -14.99 15.93
N ARG A 25 3.55 -15.05 17.24
CA ARG A 25 4.84 -14.72 17.86
C ARG A 25 5.91 -15.76 17.51
N GLU A 26 5.57 -17.04 17.50
CA GLU A 26 6.49 -18.09 17.07
C GLU A 26 6.85 -17.90 15.58
N VAL A 27 5.85 -17.65 14.74
CA VAL A 27 6.01 -17.38 13.30
C VAL A 27 6.83 -16.10 13.02
N ILE A 28 6.51 -14.98 13.69
CA ILE A 28 7.06 -13.66 13.36
C ILE A 28 8.32 -13.31 14.16
N LYS A 29 8.60 -13.98 15.29
CA LYS A 29 9.80 -13.71 16.10
C LYS A 29 10.76 -14.89 16.23
N THR A 30 10.26 -16.11 16.33
CA THR A 30 11.12 -17.27 16.64
C THR A 30 11.65 -17.92 15.37
N ASN A 31 10.77 -18.13 14.39
CA ASN A 31 11.08 -18.69 13.08
C ASN A 31 10.99 -17.62 11.97
N ASP A 32 11.30 -16.36 12.31
CA ASP A 32 10.99 -15.21 11.46
C ASP A 32 11.74 -15.26 10.13
N VAL A 33 13.03 -15.60 10.12
CA VAL A 33 13.84 -15.78 8.92
C VAL A 33 13.33 -16.96 8.10
N THR A 34 13.10 -18.11 8.75
CA THR A 34 12.64 -19.33 8.08
C THR A 34 11.28 -19.13 7.40
N LEU A 35 10.39 -18.32 7.98
CA LEU A 35 9.07 -18.00 7.45
C LEU A 35 9.04 -16.64 6.73
N SER A 36 10.20 -16.15 6.27
CA SER A 36 10.31 -14.86 5.58
C SER A 36 10.28 -14.92 4.07
N ASN A 37 10.24 -16.10 3.46
CA ASN A 37 10.01 -16.22 2.02
C ASN A 37 8.59 -15.82 1.62
N ARG A 38 8.40 -15.65 0.31
CA ARG A 38 7.15 -15.23 -0.32
C ARG A 38 6.85 -16.18 -1.46
N PRO A 39 5.61 -16.68 -1.58
CA PRO A 39 5.25 -17.55 -2.68
C PRO A 39 5.44 -16.81 -4.01
N SER A 40 6.00 -17.52 -4.99
CA SER A 40 6.18 -17.02 -6.35
C SER A 40 4.87 -17.10 -7.16
N LEU A 41 3.92 -16.23 -6.83
CA LEU A 41 2.62 -16.15 -7.52
C LEU A 41 2.76 -15.69 -8.98
N TYR A 42 1.94 -16.24 -9.89
CA TYR A 42 2.10 -16.08 -11.33
C TYR A 42 2.02 -14.61 -11.79
N ALA A 43 0.93 -13.90 -11.47
CA ALA A 43 0.77 -12.50 -11.84
C ALA A 43 1.78 -11.58 -11.14
N VAL A 44 2.01 -11.83 -9.85
CA VAL A 44 2.95 -11.05 -9.04
C VAL A 44 4.36 -11.13 -9.63
N LYS A 45 4.83 -12.32 -9.99
CA LYS A 45 6.16 -12.51 -10.60
C LYS A 45 6.30 -11.66 -11.86
N ARG A 46 5.23 -11.51 -12.63
CA ARG A 46 5.24 -10.67 -13.84
C ARG A 46 5.32 -9.18 -13.50
N TYR A 47 4.41 -8.66 -12.66
CA TYR A 47 4.37 -7.24 -12.31
C TYR A 47 5.57 -6.77 -11.48
N SER A 48 6.18 -7.66 -10.69
CA SER A 48 7.39 -7.38 -9.90
C SER A 48 8.70 -7.55 -10.68
N TYR A 49 8.63 -7.67 -12.01
CA TYR A 49 9.81 -7.83 -12.87
C TYR A 49 10.68 -9.04 -12.51
N GLY A 50 10.04 -10.15 -12.12
CA GLY A 50 10.72 -11.37 -11.68
C GLY A 50 11.03 -11.40 -10.19
N LEU A 51 10.12 -10.87 -9.35
CA LEU A 51 10.28 -10.78 -7.89
C LEU A 51 11.47 -9.89 -7.47
N LEU A 52 11.71 -8.85 -8.24
CA LEU A 52 12.72 -7.81 -8.00
C LEU A 52 12.09 -6.58 -7.33
N ASN A 53 11.13 -6.82 -6.42
CA ASN A 53 10.49 -5.83 -5.57
C ASN A 53 10.76 -6.13 -4.08
N ILE A 54 10.13 -5.44 -3.13
CA ILE A 54 10.29 -5.74 -1.69
C ILE A 54 9.21 -6.69 -1.19
N SER A 55 8.00 -6.56 -1.73
CA SER A 55 6.80 -7.20 -1.18
C SER A 55 6.77 -8.71 -1.41
N PHE A 56 7.34 -9.17 -2.54
CA PHE A 56 7.30 -10.57 -2.97
C PHE A 56 8.67 -11.18 -3.30
N SER A 57 9.76 -10.44 -3.12
CA SER A 57 11.09 -11.03 -3.27
C SER A 57 11.38 -12.04 -2.16
N PRO A 58 11.99 -13.19 -2.47
CA PRO A 58 12.45 -14.15 -1.47
C PRO A 58 13.38 -13.49 -0.45
N TYR A 59 13.39 -14.03 0.77
CA TYR A 59 14.32 -13.56 1.78
C TYR A 59 15.75 -13.84 1.34
N GLY A 60 16.61 -12.82 1.38
CA GLY A 60 17.98 -12.93 0.89
C GLY A 60 18.72 -11.61 1.00
N GLU A 61 19.93 -11.57 0.45
CA GLU A 61 20.75 -10.35 0.46
C GLU A 61 20.09 -9.21 -0.30
N TYR A 62 19.58 -9.49 -1.51
CA TYR A 62 18.85 -8.50 -2.30
C TYR A 62 17.68 -7.89 -1.52
N TRP A 63 16.79 -8.71 -0.96
CA TRP A 63 15.63 -8.21 -0.21
C TRP A 63 16.04 -7.36 0.99
N ARG A 64 17.07 -7.78 1.74
CA ARG A 64 17.58 -7.03 2.90
C ARG A 64 18.10 -5.65 2.48
N GLN A 65 18.89 -5.58 1.42
CA GLN A 65 19.44 -4.32 0.91
C GLN A 65 18.35 -3.43 0.30
N ALA A 66 17.51 -3.97 -0.59
CA ALA A 66 16.42 -3.24 -1.22
C ALA A 66 15.44 -2.65 -0.19
N ARG A 67 15.09 -3.43 0.85
CA ARG A 67 14.26 -2.97 1.96
C ARG A 67 14.95 -1.88 2.77
N LYS A 68 16.23 -2.07 3.13
CA LYS A 68 17.00 -1.09 3.91
C LYS A 68 17.06 0.25 3.18
N VAL A 69 17.46 0.24 1.90
CA VAL A 69 17.59 1.45 1.08
C VAL A 69 16.22 2.11 0.84
N SER A 70 15.19 1.32 0.55
CA SER A 70 13.85 1.90 0.36
C SER A 70 13.31 2.56 1.63
N ILE A 71 13.59 1.99 2.81
CA ILE A 71 13.22 2.62 4.08
C ILE A 71 14.02 3.91 4.33
N SER A 72 15.33 3.92 4.07
CA SER A 72 16.16 5.10 4.35
C SER A 72 15.98 6.23 3.34
N GLU A 73 15.84 5.90 2.05
CA GLU A 73 15.86 6.90 0.97
C GLU A 73 14.46 7.31 0.50
N LEU A 74 13.52 6.35 0.45
CA LEU A 74 12.18 6.55 -0.12
C LEU A 74 11.11 6.78 0.97
N LEU A 75 11.22 6.09 2.10
CA LEU A 75 10.20 6.09 3.16
C LEU A 75 10.69 6.70 4.48
N SER A 76 11.80 7.44 4.47
CA SER A 76 12.27 8.12 5.68
C SER A 76 11.33 9.25 6.08
N VAL A 77 11.33 9.61 7.37
CA VAL A 77 10.51 10.70 7.91
C VAL A 77 10.72 11.99 7.11
N LYS A 78 11.98 12.32 6.79
CA LYS A 78 12.33 13.50 5.99
C LYS A 78 11.71 13.45 4.59
N ARG A 79 11.76 12.29 3.92
CA ARG A 79 11.19 12.11 2.58
C ARG A 79 9.66 12.17 2.60
N VAL A 80 9.03 11.52 3.57
CA VAL A 80 7.57 11.59 3.74
C VAL A 80 7.12 13.04 3.95
N GLN A 81 7.82 13.79 4.80
CA GLN A 81 7.55 15.21 5.05
C GLN A 81 7.81 16.11 3.83
N SER A 82 8.77 15.79 2.96
CA SER A 82 9.00 16.60 1.76
C SER A 82 7.81 16.61 0.80
N PHE A 83 6.96 15.58 0.84
CA PHE A 83 5.75 15.49 0.02
C PHE A 83 4.49 16.12 0.65
N HIS A 84 4.61 16.90 1.72
CA HIS A 84 3.44 17.54 2.37
C HIS A 84 2.63 18.41 1.40
N LYS A 85 3.29 19.16 0.51
CA LYS A 85 2.60 20.03 -0.47
C LYS A 85 1.68 19.26 -1.40
N ILE A 86 2.10 18.07 -1.85
CA ILE A 86 1.28 17.19 -2.70
C ILE A 86 0.04 16.76 -1.92
N ARG A 87 0.21 16.29 -0.68
CA ARG A 87 -0.91 15.87 0.16
C ARG A 87 -1.87 17.02 0.48
N GLU A 88 -1.35 18.16 0.88
CA GLU A 88 -2.15 19.34 1.20
C GLU A 88 -2.93 19.85 -0.02
N GLY A 89 -2.27 19.88 -1.19
CA GLY A 89 -2.91 20.25 -2.45
C GLY A 89 -4.06 19.32 -2.83
N GLU A 90 -3.84 18.00 -2.80
CA GLU A 90 -4.88 17.04 -3.17
C GLU A 90 -6.02 16.96 -2.15
N VAL A 91 -5.73 17.13 -0.85
CA VAL A 91 -6.78 17.25 0.17
C VAL A 91 -7.60 18.53 -0.01
N ALA A 92 -6.95 19.65 -0.35
CA ALA A 92 -7.65 20.91 -0.63
C ALA A 92 -8.56 20.80 -1.88
N ASN A 93 -8.08 20.12 -2.94
CA ASN A 93 -8.88 19.84 -4.13
C ASN A 93 -10.13 19.00 -3.78
N LEU A 94 -9.95 17.92 -3.03
CA LEU A 94 -11.07 17.09 -2.56
C LEU A 94 -12.10 17.89 -1.76
N ILE A 95 -11.65 18.71 -0.80
CA ILE A 95 -12.56 19.53 0.01
C ILE A 95 -13.33 20.51 -0.88
N SER A 96 -12.65 21.15 -1.85
CA SER A 96 -13.28 22.05 -2.82
C SER A 96 -14.38 21.35 -3.62
N ASP A 97 -14.11 20.14 -4.09
CA ASP A 97 -15.09 19.36 -4.88
C ASP A 97 -16.29 18.91 -4.03
N ILE A 98 -16.05 18.52 -2.77
CA ILE A 98 -17.12 18.25 -1.80
C ILE A 98 -18.00 19.50 -1.58
N VAL A 99 -17.39 20.66 -1.35
CA VAL A 99 -18.12 21.92 -1.11
C VAL A 99 -18.99 22.30 -2.32
N LYS A 100 -18.47 22.15 -3.54
CA LYS A 100 -19.23 22.38 -4.77
C LYS A 100 -20.43 21.42 -4.87
N ALA A 101 -20.23 20.14 -4.61
CA ALA A 101 -21.30 19.14 -4.65
C ALA A 101 -22.39 19.39 -3.59
N CYS A 102 -21.98 19.79 -2.37
CA CYS A 102 -22.90 20.17 -1.29
C CYS A 102 -23.77 21.39 -1.67
N SER A 103 -23.21 22.35 -2.42
CA SER A 103 -23.95 23.53 -2.89
C SER A 103 -25.10 23.15 -3.85
N SER A 104 -25.01 22.01 -4.52
CA SER A 104 -26.04 21.47 -5.40
C SER A 104 -26.98 20.46 -4.72
N SER A 105 -26.86 20.25 -3.40
CA SER A 105 -27.62 19.24 -2.63
C SER A 105 -27.50 17.80 -3.15
N ASN A 106 -26.44 17.49 -3.89
CA ASN A 106 -26.21 16.15 -4.43
C ASN A 106 -25.40 15.30 -3.43
N PRO A 107 -25.78 14.03 -3.20
CA PRO A 107 -24.95 13.11 -2.43
C PRO A 107 -23.58 12.93 -3.07
N VAL A 108 -22.52 12.97 -2.24
CA VAL A 108 -21.14 12.74 -2.69
C VAL A 108 -20.79 11.27 -2.51
N ASN A 109 -20.32 10.62 -3.58
CA ASN A 109 -19.80 9.27 -3.48
C ASN A 109 -18.37 9.29 -2.94
N MET A 110 -18.24 9.20 -1.62
CA MET A 110 -16.94 9.20 -0.94
C MET A 110 -15.98 8.12 -1.43
N SER A 111 -16.46 6.98 -1.95
CA SER A 111 -15.56 5.93 -2.43
C SER A 111 -14.80 6.38 -3.68
N VAL A 112 -15.50 7.02 -4.63
CA VAL A 112 -14.90 7.54 -5.86
C VAL A 112 -13.91 8.67 -5.53
N GLU A 113 -14.31 9.57 -4.64
CA GLU A 113 -13.48 10.71 -4.23
C GLU A 113 -12.22 10.27 -3.47
N LEU A 114 -12.33 9.32 -2.54
CA LEU A 114 -11.18 8.83 -1.77
C LEU A 114 -10.24 7.95 -2.61
N GLN A 115 -10.78 7.22 -3.60
CA GLN A 115 -9.95 6.50 -4.56
C GLN A 115 -9.15 7.49 -5.41
N ALA A 116 -9.80 8.53 -5.94
CA ALA A 116 -9.14 9.59 -6.70
C ALA A 116 -8.06 10.30 -5.85
N LEU A 117 -8.35 10.62 -4.59
CA LEU A 117 -7.39 11.20 -3.66
C LEU A 117 -6.16 10.30 -3.49
N SER A 118 -6.37 9.01 -3.19
CA SER A 118 -5.29 8.04 -3.00
C SER A 118 -4.41 7.94 -4.26
N ASN A 119 -5.04 7.76 -5.42
CA ASN A 119 -4.35 7.68 -6.71
C ASN A 119 -3.50 8.93 -6.96
N LYS A 120 -4.08 10.14 -6.82
CA LYS A 120 -3.36 11.39 -7.10
C LYS A 120 -2.18 11.60 -6.16
N ILE A 121 -2.35 11.36 -4.85
CA ILE A 121 -1.25 11.49 -3.89
C ILE A 121 -0.12 10.52 -4.22
N ILE A 122 -0.42 9.23 -4.38
CA ILE A 122 0.62 8.21 -4.65
C ILE A 122 1.30 8.46 -6.00
N THR A 123 0.53 8.89 -6.99
CA THR A 123 1.04 9.24 -8.32
C THR A 123 1.99 10.43 -8.26
N GLY A 124 1.58 11.54 -7.62
CA GLY A 124 2.44 12.72 -7.49
C GLY A 124 3.70 12.45 -6.67
N VAL A 125 3.58 11.66 -5.60
CA VAL A 125 4.75 11.23 -4.79
C VAL A 125 5.71 10.36 -5.60
N THR A 126 5.17 9.42 -6.39
CA THR A 126 6.01 8.44 -7.09
C THR A 126 6.65 9.01 -8.35
N PHE A 127 5.88 9.76 -9.14
CA PHE A 127 6.25 10.18 -10.50
C PHE A 127 6.43 11.70 -10.66
N GLY A 128 6.18 12.49 -9.62
CA GLY A 128 6.20 13.95 -9.71
C GLY A 128 4.93 14.55 -10.31
N ASP A 129 4.75 15.86 -10.13
CA ASP A 129 3.62 16.60 -10.66
C ASP A 129 3.72 16.77 -12.18
N GLY A 130 2.62 16.56 -12.90
CA GLY A 130 2.50 16.87 -14.33
C GLY A 130 2.95 15.77 -15.31
N ILE A 131 3.66 14.72 -14.83
CA ILE A 131 4.13 13.61 -15.67
C ILE A 131 3.01 12.62 -16.02
N VAL A 132 1.93 12.62 -15.24
CA VAL A 132 0.93 11.57 -15.34
C VAL A 132 -0.21 11.95 -16.29
N ALA A 133 -0.08 11.43 -17.51
CA ALA A 133 -1.07 11.52 -18.58
C ALA A 133 -2.40 10.83 -18.24
N GLN A 134 -3.47 11.20 -18.94
CA GLN A 134 -4.76 10.50 -18.87
C GLN A 134 -4.61 9.03 -19.31
N GLY A 135 -5.13 8.08 -18.52
CA GLY A 135 -5.24 6.66 -18.89
C GLY A 135 -4.59 5.66 -17.92
N TYR A 136 -3.61 6.08 -17.11
CA TYR A 136 -2.94 5.18 -16.15
C TYR A 136 -3.87 4.61 -15.07
N GLY A 137 -4.95 5.32 -14.71
CA GLY A 137 -5.94 4.84 -13.75
C GLY A 137 -6.58 3.52 -14.19
N GLN A 138 -6.82 3.35 -15.50
CA GLN A 138 -7.34 2.09 -16.04
C GLN A 138 -6.29 0.97 -16.00
N ILE A 139 -5.01 1.31 -16.26
CA ILE A 139 -3.90 0.36 -16.14
C ILE A 139 -3.78 -0.13 -14.70
N LEU A 140 -3.87 0.78 -13.73
CA LEU A 140 -3.81 0.50 -12.30
C LEU A 140 -4.98 -0.38 -11.84
N GLU A 141 -6.22 0.00 -12.16
CA GLU A 141 -7.42 -0.77 -11.80
C GLU A 141 -7.36 -2.19 -12.36
N GLU A 142 -6.94 -2.33 -13.62
CA GLU A 142 -6.79 -3.63 -14.26
C GLU A 142 -5.64 -4.45 -13.63
N THR A 143 -4.52 -3.80 -13.26
CA THR A 143 -3.41 -4.43 -12.53
C THR A 143 -3.90 -5.01 -11.22
N GLN A 144 -4.62 -4.22 -10.42
CA GLN A 144 -5.17 -4.62 -9.13
C GLN A 144 -6.17 -5.78 -9.27
N ARG A 145 -7.04 -5.71 -10.28
CA ARG A 145 -8.01 -6.78 -10.60
C ARG A 145 -7.32 -8.09 -11.01
N ILE A 146 -6.18 -8.02 -11.70
CA ILE A 146 -5.40 -9.19 -12.09
C ILE A 146 -4.62 -9.78 -10.90
N LEU A 147 -4.05 -8.93 -10.05
CA LEU A 147 -3.35 -9.34 -8.83
C LEU A 147 -4.30 -10.00 -7.81
N GLY A 148 -5.54 -9.51 -7.68
CA GLY A 148 -6.58 -10.12 -6.84
C GLY A 148 -7.31 -11.30 -7.49
N GLY A 149 -6.95 -11.68 -8.72
CA GLY A 149 -7.60 -12.75 -9.47
C GLY A 149 -7.19 -14.16 -9.00
N LEU A 150 -8.05 -15.14 -9.26
CA LEU A 150 -7.72 -16.56 -9.05
C LEU A 150 -6.88 -17.09 -10.22
N TRP A 151 -5.68 -17.55 -9.93
CA TRP A 151 -4.76 -18.16 -10.90
C TRP A 151 -4.63 -19.66 -10.63
N LEU A 152 -5.09 -20.52 -11.54
CA LEU A 152 -5.02 -21.97 -11.31
C LEU A 152 -3.59 -22.47 -11.23
N ALA A 153 -2.65 -21.83 -11.94
CA ALA A 153 -1.24 -22.13 -11.85
C ALA A 153 -0.66 -22.00 -10.42
N ASP A 154 -1.24 -21.16 -9.57
CA ASP A 154 -0.75 -20.93 -8.19
C ASP A 154 -1.26 -21.99 -7.20
N TYR A 155 -2.39 -22.64 -7.48
CA TYR A 155 -3.00 -23.64 -6.59
C TYR A 155 -2.88 -25.08 -7.10
N LEU A 156 -3.00 -25.25 -8.42
CA LEU A 156 -2.98 -26.53 -9.12
C LEU A 156 -2.03 -26.40 -10.32
N PRO A 157 -0.69 -26.46 -10.11
CA PRO A 157 0.29 -26.17 -11.16
C PRO A 157 0.10 -26.99 -12.45
N TRP A 158 -0.35 -28.24 -12.34
CA TRP A 158 -0.63 -29.11 -13.49
C TRP A 158 -1.86 -28.69 -14.32
N LEU A 159 -2.76 -27.88 -13.76
CA LEU A 159 -3.90 -27.26 -14.45
C LEU A 159 -3.64 -25.82 -14.89
N GLY A 160 -2.42 -25.28 -14.70
CA GLY A 160 -2.12 -23.90 -15.02
C GLY A 160 -2.32 -23.52 -16.51
N TRP A 161 -2.41 -24.48 -17.43
CA TRP A 161 -2.75 -24.23 -18.83
C TRP A 161 -4.17 -23.68 -19.02
N ILE A 162 -5.08 -23.92 -18.07
CA ILE A 162 -6.45 -23.37 -18.09
C ILE A 162 -6.42 -21.84 -18.01
N ASP A 163 -5.45 -21.24 -17.31
CA ASP A 163 -5.28 -19.77 -17.27
C ASP A 163 -4.98 -19.19 -18.66
N ALA A 164 -4.40 -19.99 -19.57
CA ALA A 164 -4.20 -19.60 -20.96
C ALA A 164 -5.51 -19.65 -21.76
N LEU A 165 -6.31 -20.71 -21.58
CA LEU A 165 -7.58 -20.91 -22.28
C LEU A 165 -8.66 -19.90 -21.86
N THR A 166 -8.69 -19.53 -20.58
CA THR A 166 -9.59 -18.49 -20.05
C THR A 166 -9.17 -17.08 -20.47
N GLY A 167 -7.99 -16.93 -21.08
CA GLY A 167 -7.45 -15.64 -21.52
C GLY A 167 -6.78 -14.82 -20.42
N LEU A 168 -6.70 -15.32 -19.17
CA LEU A 168 -6.05 -14.61 -18.05
C LEU A 168 -4.60 -14.28 -18.34
N ARG A 169 -3.83 -15.21 -18.91
CA ARG A 169 -2.43 -14.96 -19.30
C ARG A 169 -2.30 -13.87 -20.36
N LYS A 170 -3.16 -13.86 -21.38
CA LYS A 170 -3.18 -12.83 -22.43
C LYS A 170 -3.52 -11.46 -21.84
N LYS A 171 -4.46 -11.43 -20.89
CA LYS A 171 -4.90 -10.23 -20.19
C LYS A 171 -3.78 -9.64 -19.33
N LEU A 172 -3.08 -10.49 -18.58
CA LEU A 172 -1.87 -10.14 -17.83
C LEU A 172 -0.79 -9.54 -18.75
N GLU A 173 -0.41 -10.23 -19.81
CA GLU A 173 0.67 -9.75 -20.68
C GLU A 173 0.33 -8.43 -21.38
N LYS A 174 -0.94 -8.25 -21.79
CA LYS A 174 -1.40 -6.98 -22.36
C LYS A 174 -1.25 -5.85 -21.33
N ASN A 175 -1.81 -6.02 -20.14
CA ASN A 175 -1.78 -4.97 -19.11
C ASN A 175 -0.36 -4.71 -18.59
N PHE A 176 0.45 -5.75 -18.41
CA PHE A 176 1.87 -5.60 -18.07
C PHE A 176 2.61 -4.77 -19.12
N LYS A 177 2.36 -4.99 -20.42
CA LYS A 177 2.98 -4.22 -21.49
C LYS A 177 2.62 -2.73 -21.39
N GLU A 178 1.35 -2.42 -21.17
CA GLU A 178 0.87 -1.04 -20.99
C GLU A 178 1.51 -0.38 -19.76
N LEU A 179 1.62 -1.11 -18.64
CA LEU A 179 2.31 -0.64 -17.43
C LEU A 179 3.81 -0.42 -17.66
N ASP A 180 4.47 -1.34 -18.36
CA ASP A 180 5.90 -1.23 -18.65
C ASP A 180 6.21 -0.07 -19.59
N GLU A 181 5.38 0.15 -20.61
CA GLU A 181 5.47 1.30 -21.51
C GLU A 181 5.28 2.61 -20.74
N PHE A 182 4.33 2.65 -19.80
CA PHE A 182 4.17 3.79 -18.90
C PHE A 182 5.43 4.05 -18.07
N TYR A 183 5.99 3.03 -17.40
CA TYR A 183 7.24 3.22 -16.65
C TYR A 183 8.41 3.63 -17.53
N ASN A 184 8.53 3.07 -18.74
CA ASN A 184 9.57 3.48 -19.69
C ASN A 184 9.43 4.96 -20.07
N HIS A 185 8.20 5.43 -20.29
CA HIS A 185 7.93 6.83 -20.60
C HIS A 185 8.37 7.74 -19.45
N VAL A 186 7.90 7.45 -18.24
CA VAL A 186 8.25 8.19 -17.01
C VAL A 186 9.76 8.21 -16.81
N ILE A 187 10.41 7.04 -16.87
CA ILE A 187 11.87 6.94 -16.69
C ILE A 187 12.61 7.75 -17.74
N LYS A 188 12.19 7.68 -19.02
CA LYS A 188 12.81 8.43 -20.11
C LYS A 188 12.69 9.94 -19.88
N GLU A 189 11.54 10.41 -19.44
CA GLU A 189 11.30 11.82 -19.11
C GLU A 189 12.28 12.28 -18.01
N HIS A 190 12.38 11.53 -16.91
CA HIS A 190 13.31 11.83 -15.81
C HIS A 190 14.80 11.75 -16.21
N MET A 191 15.16 10.92 -17.19
CA MET A 191 16.52 10.87 -17.72
C MET A 191 16.82 12.04 -18.68
N SER A 192 15.82 12.52 -19.42
CA SER A 192 15.97 13.58 -20.43
C SER A 192 15.82 14.99 -19.87
N GLY A 193 14.99 15.16 -18.83
CA GLY A 193 14.84 16.38 -18.06
C GLY A 193 16.05 16.57 -17.16
N GLY A 194 17.14 17.13 -17.70
CA GLY A 194 18.30 17.52 -16.90
C GLY A 194 17.85 18.42 -15.75
N THR A 195 18.33 18.13 -14.54
CA THR A 195 18.21 18.88 -13.27
C THR A 195 17.59 20.27 -13.40
N GLN A 196 16.28 20.33 -13.64
CA GLN A 196 15.52 21.55 -13.49
C GLN A 196 14.82 21.48 -12.14
N ASP A 197 15.01 22.56 -11.40
CA ASP A 197 14.70 22.79 -9.99
C ASP A 197 13.18 22.83 -9.75
N HIS A 198 12.50 21.70 -10.00
CA HIS A 198 11.06 21.57 -9.86
C HIS A 198 10.74 20.72 -8.62
N GLY A 199 10.95 21.31 -7.44
CA GLY A 199 10.43 20.76 -6.19
C GLY A 199 11.19 19.55 -5.59
N PRO A 200 10.62 18.90 -4.56
CA PRO A 200 11.26 17.76 -3.91
C PRO A 200 11.35 16.57 -4.87
N SER A 201 12.52 15.94 -4.96
CA SER A 201 12.71 14.74 -5.80
C SER A 201 11.67 13.67 -5.48
N ASP A 202 10.86 13.33 -6.47
CA ASP A 202 9.93 12.21 -6.45
C ASP A 202 10.67 10.86 -6.31
N LEU A 203 9.92 9.79 -6.08
CA LEU A 203 10.53 8.48 -5.81
C LEU A 203 11.26 7.91 -7.03
N VAL A 204 10.78 8.14 -8.26
CA VAL A 204 11.49 7.69 -9.48
C VAL A 204 12.83 8.39 -9.60
N HIS A 205 12.88 9.70 -9.39
CA HIS A 205 14.13 10.46 -9.40
C HIS A 205 15.14 9.88 -8.40
N VAL A 206 14.72 9.61 -7.17
CA VAL A 206 15.59 9.02 -6.14
C VAL A 206 16.06 7.63 -6.55
N LEU A 207 15.16 6.77 -7.06
CA LEU A 207 15.52 5.43 -7.52
C LEU A 207 16.52 5.45 -8.68
N LEU A 208 16.39 6.40 -9.60
CA LEU A 208 17.34 6.58 -10.71
C LEU A 208 18.71 7.08 -10.22
N GLN A 209 18.75 7.91 -9.17
CA GLN A 209 20.01 8.27 -8.51
C GLN A 209 20.67 7.05 -7.86
N LEU A 210 19.90 6.25 -7.11
CA LEU A 210 20.38 5.03 -6.48
C LEU A 210 20.89 4.00 -7.50
N HIS A 211 20.23 3.89 -8.66
CA HIS A 211 20.68 3.04 -9.76
C HIS A 211 22.04 3.47 -10.34
N LYS A 212 22.31 4.78 -10.38
CA LYS A 212 23.57 5.34 -10.90
C LYS A 212 24.70 5.32 -9.87
N ASP A 213 24.38 5.20 -8.59
CA ASP A 213 25.34 5.19 -7.50
C ASP A 213 26.07 3.83 -7.41
N PRO A 214 27.41 3.80 -7.55
CA PRO A 214 28.19 2.58 -7.42
C PRO A 214 27.99 1.84 -6.10
N VAL A 215 27.68 2.55 -5.00
CA VAL A 215 27.41 1.96 -3.68
C VAL A 215 26.23 1.00 -3.73
N TYR A 216 25.20 1.32 -4.52
CA TYR A 216 24.00 0.52 -4.65
C TYR A 216 23.94 -0.28 -5.95
N GLY A 217 24.99 -0.22 -6.77
CA GLY A 217 25.06 -0.83 -8.11
C GLY A 217 24.81 -2.34 -8.12
N MET A 218 25.03 -3.06 -7.01
CA MET A 218 24.67 -4.48 -6.88
C MET A 218 23.17 -4.72 -6.60
N THR A 219 22.53 -3.82 -5.84
CA THR A 219 21.11 -3.94 -5.46
C THR A 219 20.21 -3.41 -6.57
N PHE A 220 20.58 -2.31 -7.21
CA PHE A 220 19.86 -1.69 -8.31
C PHE A 220 20.65 -1.83 -9.60
N SER A 221 21.10 -3.04 -9.96
CA SER A 221 21.96 -3.28 -11.12
C SER A 221 21.27 -3.15 -12.48
N SER A 222 19.93 -3.13 -12.49
CA SER A 222 19.15 -3.12 -13.73
C SER A 222 17.89 -2.27 -13.60
N MET A 223 17.35 -1.83 -14.73
CA MET A 223 16.06 -1.13 -14.77
C MET A 223 14.90 -1.99 -14.25
N SER A 224 15.01 -3.32 -14.31
CA SER A 224 14.02 -4.22 -13.73
C SER A 224 13.93 -4.08 -12.21
N HIS A 225 15.06 -3.89 -11.51
CA HIS A 225 15.05 -3.61 -10.07
C HIS A 225 14.38 -2.27 -9.76
N VAL A 226 14.70 -1.23 -10.53
CA VAL A 226 14.08 0.10 -10.37
C VAL A 226 12.57 0.01 -10.58
N LYS A 227 12.12 -0.59 -11.68
CA LYS A 227 10.70 -0.77 -11.98
C LYS A 227 9.97 -1.64 -10.95
N GLY A 228 10.61 -2.68 -10.44
CA GLY A 228 10.07 -3.50 -9.36
C GLY A 228 9.79 -2.70 -8.08
N ILE A 229 10.69 -1.80 -7.68
CA ILE A 229 10.43 -0.91 -6.54
C ILE A 229 9.37 0.15 -6.86
N ILE A 230 9.36 0.71 -8.07
CA ILE A 230 8.31 1.63 -8.52
C ILE A 230 6.93 0.96 -8.38
N THR A 231 6.80 -0.29 -8.82
CA THR A 231 5.55 -1.08 -8.68
C THR A 231 5.12 -1.19 -7.22
N ASP A 232 6.04 -1.47 -6.30
CA ASP A 232 5.71 -1.56 -4.87
C ASP A 232 5.21 -0.23 -4.30
N MET A 233 5.84 0.89 -4.66
CA MET A 233 5.43 2.21 -4.16
C MET A 233 4.09 2.66 -4.73
N PHE A 234 3.88 2.41 -6.03
CA PHE A 234 2.70 2.86 -6.76
C PHE A 234 1.47 1.97 -6.52
N ILE A 235 1.60 0.65 -6.73
CA ILE A 235 0.45 -0.26 -6.68
C ILE A 235 0.01 -0.48 -5.22
N ASN A 236 0.96 -0.77 -4.32
CA ASN A 236 0.61 -1.14 -2.95
C ASN A 236 0.20 0.07 -2.09
N GLY A 237 0.70 1.27 -2.41
CA GLY A 237 0.38 2.51 -1.71
C GLY A 237 -1.06 2.99 -1.93
N THR A 238 -1.66 2.63 -3.06
CA THR A 238 -2.93 3.19 -3.51
C THR A 238 -4.15 2.53 -2.87
N ASP A 239 -4.36 1.23 -3.11
CA ASP A 239 -5.59 0.54 -2.67
C ASP A 239 -5.69 0.43 -1.15
N THR A 240 -4.55 0.20 -0.49
CA THR A 240 -4.52 0.04 0.98
C THR A 240 -4.92 1.34 1.68
N SER A 241 -4.43 2.48 1.20
CA SER A 241 -4.79 3.81 1.70
C SER A 241 -6.26 4.13 1.41
N PHE A 242 -6.73 3.87 0.20
CA PHE A 242 -8.13 4.05 -0.20
C PHE A 242 -9.08 3.22 0.68
N ALA A 243 -8.80 1.92 0.85
CA ALA A 243 -9.60 1.03 1.68
C ALA A 243 -9.62 1.50 3.14
N THR A 244 -8.48 1.92 3.68
CA THR A 244 -8.38 2.46 5.05
C THR A 244 -9.26 3.70 5.21
N LEU A 245 -9.15 4.68 4.31
CA LEU A 245 -9.94 5.91 4.36
C LEU A 245 -11.44 5.63 4.23
N THR A 246 -11.82 4.71 3.34
CA THR A 246 -13.21 4.30 3.15
C THR A 246 -13.77 3.72 4.44
N TRP A 247 -13.08 2.76 5.07
CA TRP A 247 -13.53 2.19 6.34
C TRP A 247 -13.55 3.21 7.48
N ILE A 248 -12.61 4.15 7.53
CA ILE A 248 -12.63 5.24 8.53
C ILE A 248 -13.92 6.04 8.38
N MET A 249 -14.25 6.48 7.16
CA MET A 249 -15.46 7.25 6.90
C MET A 249 -16.72 6.44 7.19
N THR A 250 -16.77 5.18 6.78
CA THR A 250 -17.88 4.28 7.08
C THR A 250 -18.11 4.12 8.58
N GLU A 251 -17.06 3.86 9.37
CA GLU A 251 -17.18 3.71 10.82
C GLU A 251 -17.57 5.02 11.51
N LEU A 252 -17.04 6.16 11.07
CA LEU A 252 -17.45 7.47 11.60
C LEU A 252 -18.93 7.75 11.33
N MET A 253 -19.41 7.52 10.10
CA MET A 253 -20.82 7.71 9.73
C MET A 253 -21.76 6.78 10.50
N ARG A 254 -21.33 5.53 10.76
CA ARG A 254 -22.11 4.55 11.55
C ARG A 254 -22.10 4.82 13.05
N ASN A 255 -21.14 5.61 13.55
CA ASN A 255 -20.99 5.90 14.98
C ASN A 255 -21.03 7.43 15.24
N PRO A 256 -22.22 8.08 15.24
CA PRO A 256 -22.34 9.53 15.36
C PRO A 256 -21.66 10.13 16.60
N ARG A 257 -21.67 9.41 17.73
CA ARG A 257 -20.97 9.83 18.96
C ARG A 257 -19.45 9.93 18.76
N VAL A 258 -18.86 8.95 18.08
CA VAL A 258 -17.42 8.92 17.77
C VAL A 258 -17.08 10.03 16.78
N MET A 259 -17.91 10.21 15.75
CA MET A 259 -17.77 11.28 14.77
C MET A 259 -17.88 12.68 15.39
N ALA A 260 -18.80 12.90 16.32
CA ALA A 260 -18.89 14.17 17.05
C ALA A 260 -17.59 14.45 17.82
N LYS A 261 -17.11 13.48 18.60
CA LYS A 261 -15.88 13.64 19.40
C LYS A 261 -14.63 13.86 18.53
N ALA A 262 -14.49 13.15 17.42
CA ALA A 262 -13.39 13.37 16.47
C ALA A 262 -13.45 14.77 15.84
N ARG A 263 -14.65 15.23 15.48
CA ARG A 263 -14.86 16.57 14.93
C ARG A 263 -14.57 17.67 15.94
N ASP A 264 -14.93 17.47 17.20
CA ASP A 264 -14.64 18.43 18.29
C ASP A 264 -13.14 18.58 18.52
N GLU A 265 -12.39 17.46 18.51
CA GLU A 265 -10.93 17.49 18.57
C GLU A 265 -10.32 18.26 17.39
N VAL A 266 -10.75 17.95 16.16
CA VAL A 266 -10.28 18.63 14.94
C VAL A 266 -10.58 20.13 14.99
N ARG A 267 -11.80 20.51 15.38
CA ARG A 267 -12.22 21.92 15.50
C ARG A 267 -11.40 22.69 16.53
N LYS A 268 -11.07 22.06 17.66
CA LYS A 268 -10.25 22.67 18.70
C LYS A 268 -8.84 22.99 18.21
N ILE A 269 -8.25 22.10 17.40
CA ILE A 269 -6.88 22.30 16.85
C ILE A 269 -6.90 23.28 15.68
N ALA A 270 -7.87 23.16 14.78
CA ALA A 270 -8.02 24.10 13.67
C ALA A 270 -8.25 25.53 14.15
N GLY A 271 -9.07 25.71 15.19
CA GLY A 271 -9.41 27.02 15.75
C GLY A 271 -9.89 27.99 14.67
N ASP A 272 -9.46 29.24 14.78
CA ASP A 272 -9.83 30.30 13.83
C ASP A 272 -9.16 30.16 12.46
N LYS A 273 -8.13 29.31 12.34
CA LYS A 273 -7.42 29.06 11.06
C LYS A 273 -8.29 28.30 10.06
N GLY A 274 -9.31 27.58 10.54
CA GLY A 274 -10.23 26.81 9.69
C GLY A 274 -9.64 25.54 9.05
N LYS A 275 -8.35 25.25 9.27
CA LYS A 275 -7.67 24.04 8.80
C LYS A 275 -6.68 23.52 9.82
N VAL A 276 -6.36 22.22 9.74
CA VAL A 276 -5.28 21.58 10.50
C VAL A 276 -4.08 21.44 9.57
N GLU A 277 -2.90 21.90 10.00
CA GLU A 277 -1.66 21.75 9.24
C GLU A 277 -0.95 20.44 9.58
N GLU A 278 -0.12 19.92 8.67
CA GLU A 278 0.45 18.57 8.82
C GLU A 278 1.30 18.41 10.10
N HIS A 279 2.02 19.47 10.50
CA HIS A 279 2.83 19.48 11.71
C HIS A 279 1.99 19.40 13.01
N GLU A 280 0.69 19.68 12.93
CA GLU A 280 -0.26 19.63 14.04
C GLU A 280 -0.95 18.27 14.17
N LEU A 281 -0.81 17.37 13.18
CA LEU A 281 -1.41 16.03 13.21
C LEU A 281 -0.95 15.22 14.43
N GLN A 282 0.22 15.54 14.99
CA GLN A 282 0.69 14.92 16.22
C GLN A 282 -0.24 15.16 17.42
N ASN A 283 -0.98 16.28 17.42
CA ASN A 283 -1.88 16.69 18.50
C ASN A 283 -3.27 16.04 18.41
N LEU A 284 -3.64 15.45 17.26
CA LEU A 284 -4.91 14.75 17.03
C LEU A 284 -4.91 13.36 17.69
N THR A 285 -4.97 13.33 19.02
CA THR A 285 -4.81 12.11 19.81
C THR A 285 -5.97 11.15 19.61
N TYR A 286 -7.20 11.64 19.63
CA TYR A 286 -8.41 10.84 19.47
C TYR A 286 -8.59 10.38 18.02
N LEU A 287 -8.32 11.21 17.02
CA LEU A 287 -8.36 10.78 15.62
C LEU A 287 -7.36 9.65 15.34
N LYS A 288 -6.16 9.68 15.94
CA LYS A 288 -5.22 8.55 15.87
C LYS A 288 -5.80 7.26 16.47
N LEU A 289 -6.59 7.35 17.53
CA LEU A 289 -7.28 6.18 18.11
C LEU A 289 -8.37 5.66 17.17
N VAL A 290 -9.12 6.56 16.50
CA VAL A 290 -10.10 6.17 15.48
C VAL A 290 -9.41 5.40 14.36
N ILE A 291 -8.31 5.92 13.80
CA ILE A 291 -7.56 5.25 12.73
C ILE A 291 -7.08 3.87 13.18
N LYS A 292 -6.48 3.77 14.38
CA LYS A 292 -6.01 2.48 14.93
C LYS A 292 -7.14 1.48 15.12
N GLU A 293 -8.29 1.91 15.63
CA GLU A 293 -9.43 1.03 15.86
C GLU A 293 -10.07 0.59 14.55
N THR A 294 -10.18 1.49 13.56
CA THR A 294 -10.62 1.11 12.21
C THR A 294 -9.68 0.08 11.60
N MET A 295 -8.36 0.25 11.69
CA MET A 295 -7.41 -0.75 11.16
C MET A 295 -7.45 -2.09 11.92
N ARG A 296 -7.81 -2.07 13.20
CA ARG A 296 -8.02 -3.29 14.01
C ARG A 296 -9.27 -4.05 13.57
N LEU A 297 -10.35 -3.34 13.21
CA LEU A 297 -11.62 -3.93 12.75
C LEU A 297 -11.59 -4.32 11.27
N HIS A 298 -10.98 -3.46 10.45
CA HIS A 298 -10.98 -3.51 8.99
C HIS A 298 -9.55 -3.41 8.46
N THR A 299 -8.76 -4.45 8.72
CA THR A 299 -7.38 -4.52 8.24
C THR A 299 -7.38 -4.60 6.71
N PRO A 300 -6.79 -3.63 5.96
CA PRO A 300 -6.83 -3.62 4.49
C PRO A 300 -6.21 -4.86 3.86
N VAL A 301 -5.19 -5.43 4.50
CA VAL A 301 -4.50 -6.65 4.09
C VAL A 301 -4.58 -7.66 5.23
N PRO A 302 -5.70 -8.42 5.35
CA PRO A 302 -5.91 -9.33 6.47
C PRO A 302 -5.06 -10.61 6.39
N LEU A 303 -4.55 -10.95 5.20
CA LEU A 303 -3.71 -12.12 4.96
C LEU A 303 -2.37 -11.69 4.37
N VAL A 304 -1.28 -12.14 4.99
CA VAL A 304 0.08 -11.95 4.48
C VAL A 304 0.67 -13.31 4.18
N PHE A 305 0.88 -13.60 2.89
CA PHE A 305 1.45 -14.87 2.47
C PHE A 305 2.93 -14.97 2.85
N ARG A 306 3.30 -16.09 3.48
CA ARG A 306 4.66 -16.46 3.84
C ARG A 306 4.94 -17.87 3.31
N GLU A 307 6.19 -18.12 2.99
CA GLU A 307 6.68 -19.44 2.59
C GLU A 307 7.88 -19.79 3.49
N THR A 308 8.03 -21.07 3.80
CA THR A 308 9.18 -21.64 4.52
C THR A 308 10.39 -21.69 3.61
N SER A 309 11.57 -21.29 4.10
CA SER A 309 12.83 -21.50 3.39
C SER A 309 13.42 -22.88 3.63
N GLU A 310 13.06 -23.49 4.76
CA GLU A 310 13.45 -24.81 5.22
C GLU A 310 12.37 -25.32 6.18
N THR A 311 12.35 -26.63 6.36
CA THR A 311 11.41 -27.28 7.27
C THR A 311 11.61 -26.78 8.70
N CYS A 312 10.52 -26.40 9.37
CA CYS A 312 10.55 -25.89 10.74
C CYS A 312 9.45 -26.48 11.59
N VAL A 313 9.59 -26.39 12.91
CA VAL A 313 8.57 -26.84 13.85
C VAL A 313 7.86 -25.62 14.42
N ILE A 314 6.54 -25.59 14.30
CA ILE A 314 5.67 -24.58 14.90
C ILE A 314 4.72 -25.30 15.84
N GLN A 315 4.76 -25.01 17.14
CA GLN A 315 3.93 -25.67 18.16
C GLN A 315 4.02 -27.21 18.13
N GLY A 316 5.20 -27.77 17.85
CA GLY A 316 5.38 -29.22 17.76
C GLY A 316 4.89 -29.86 16.45
N HIS A 317 4.39 -29.06 15.50
CA HIS A 317 4.04 -29.51 14.15
C HIS A 317 5.14 -29.15 13.16
N GLU A 318 5.56 -30.14 12.39
CA GLU A 318 6.48 -29.94 11.28
C GLU A 318 5.77 -29.22 10.11
N VAL A 319 6.35 -28.10 9.68
CA VAL A 319 5.92 -27.31 8.53
C VAL A 319 7.02 -27.47 7.48
N PRO A 320 6.73 -28.14 6.35
CA PRO A 320 7.72 -28.52 5.36
C PRO A 320 8.43 -27.32 4.72
#